data_AF-A0A8T5S4I0-F1
#
_entry.id   AF-A0A8T5S4I0-F1
#
_cell.length_a   1.000
_cell.length_b   1.000
_cell.length_c   1.000
_cell.angle_alpha   90.00
_cell.angle_beta   90.00
_cell.angle_gamma   90.00
#
_symmetry.space_group_name_H-M   'P 1'
#
loop_
_entity.id
_entity.type
_entity.pdbx_description
1 polymer ?
#
loop_
_entity_poly.entity_id
_entity_poly.type
_entity_poly.pdbx_seq_one_letter_code
_entity_poly.pdbx_strand_id
1 'polypeptide(L)'
;MSAMEKNLISNEARKFLIRKLLTICPVCQKRIYGKDIDILKIDSSKINHWPLRYIHCHKTNSVPFHALTIFLDANFSVRGNEVSEFIKIENQKELI
;
A
#
# COMPACT_ATOMS: atom_id res chain seq x y z
N MET A 1 -9.51 28.26 -20.41
CA MET A 1 -9.46 27.71 -19.04
C MET A 1 -8.24 26.79 -18.97
N SER A 2 -7.21 27.18 -18.22
CA SER A 2 -5.88 26.58 -18.22
C SER A 2 -5.85 25.27 -17.43
N ALA A 3 -5.06 24.30 -17.90
CA ALA A 3 -4.88 22.93 -17.40
C ALA A 3 -4.18 22.83 -16.01
N MET A 4 -4.55 23.69 -15.05
CA MET A 4 -3.80 23.90 -13.80
C MET A 4 -4.56 23.57 -12.51
N GLU A 5 -5.71 22.93 -12.56
CA GLU A 5 -6.37 22.36 -11.37
C GLU A 5 -5.84 20.96 -11.02
N LYS A 6 -4.52 20.75 -11.14
CA LYS A 6 -3.88 19.49 -10.74
C LYS A 6 -3.56 19.52 -9.24
N ASN A 7 -4.40 18.83 -8.46
CA ASN A 7 -4.11 18.33 -7.11
C ASN A 7 -3.62 19.37 -6.09
N LEU A 8 -4.51 20.25 -5.63
CA LEU A 8 -4.28 21.13 -4.48
C LEU A 8 -4.52 20.40 -3.15
N ILE A 9 -3.82 19.29 -2.90
CA ILE A 9 -3.70 18.81 -1.52
C ILE A 9 -2.74 19.77 -0.81
N SER A 10 -3.21 20.48 0.22
CA SER A 10 -2.37 21.40 0.98
C SER A 10 -1.12 20.70 1.52
N ASN A 11 -0.04 21.44 1.75
CA ASN A 11 1.19 20.88 2.30
C ASN A 11 0.96 20.19 3.65
N GLU A 12 0.00 20.69 4.43
CA GLU A 12 -0.44 20.16 5.71
C GLU A 12 -1.12 18.79 5.53
N ALA A 13 -2.06 18.70 4.59
CA ALA A 13 -2.74 17.45 4.27
C ALA A 13 -1.77 16.40 3.69
N ARG A 14 -0.78 16.82 2.88
CA ARG A 14 0.29 15.93 2.40
C ARG A 14 1.13 15.37 3.57
N LYS A 15 1.58 16.25 4.48
CA LYS A 15 2.33 15.85 5.68
C LYS A 15 1.52 14.91 6.57
N PHE A 16 0.23 15.17 6.71
CA PHE A 16 -0.70 14.31 7.45
C PHE A 16 -0.77 12.93 6.82
N LEU A 17 -1.02 12.81 5.51
CA LEU A 17 -1.13 11.52 4.82
C LEU A 17 0.16 10.69 4.91
N ILE A 18 1.33 11.30 4.76
CA ILE A 18 2.63 10.62 4.90
C ILE A 18 2.76 9.96 6.30
N ARG A 19 2.32 10.66 7.35
CA ARG A 19 2.45 10.24 8.75
C ARG A 19 1.26 9.42 9.24
N LYS A 20 0.17 9.36 8.47
CA LYS A 20 -1.04 8.61 8.82
C LYS A 20 -0.68 7.14 8.97
N LEU A 21 -0.93 6.57 10.15
CA LEU A 21 -0.92 5.12 10.32
C LEU A 21 -2.11 4.57 9.54
N LEU A 22 -1.84 3.74 8.55
CA LEU A 22 -2.87 3.13 7.72
C LEU A 22 -3.35 1.83 8.33
N THR A 23 -2.42 0.96 8.70
CA THR A 23 -2.73 -0.35 9.26
C THR A 23 -1.52 -0.93 10.00
N ILE A 24 -1.70 -2.07 10.64
CA ILE A 24 -0.65 -2.88 11.24
C ILE A 24 -0.66 -4.22 10.53
N CYS A 25 0.49 -4.66 10.02
CA CYS A 25 0.59 -5.95 9.36
C CYS A 25 0.27 -7.06 10.37
N PRO A 26 -0.74 -7.93 10.13
CA PRO A 26 -1.11 -8.95 11.10
C PRO A 26 -0.08 -10.09 11.19
N VAL A 27 0.80 -10.26 10.18
CA VAL A 27 1.89 -11.25 10.18
C VAL A 27 3.04 -10.81 11.06
N CYS A 28 3.55 -9.60 10.83
CA CYS A 28 4.83 -9.15 11.39
C CYS A 28 4.73 -7.99 12.37
N GLN A 29 3.50 -7.52 12.65
CA GLN A 29 3.20 -6.39 13.53
C GLN A 29 3.85 -5.06 13.11
N LYS A 30 4.40 -4.98 11.90
CA LYS A 30 4.94 -3.74 11.35
C LYS A 30 3.80 -2.74 11.16
N ARG A 31 3.98 -1.55 11.71
CA ARG A 31 3.11 -0.40 11.48
C ARG A 31 3.36 0.13 10.06
N ILE A 32 2.29 0.21 9.26
CA ILE A 32 2.34 0.68 7.88
C ILE A 32 1.74 2.07 7.82
N TYR A 33 2.56 3.05 7.46
CA TYR A 33 2.22 4.45 7.32
C TYR A 33 2.03 4.82 5.86
N GLY A 34 1.40 5.97 5.59
CA GLY A 34 1.24 6.45 4.21
C GLY A 34 2.54 6.61 3.43
N LYS A 35 3.64 6.93 4.12
CA LYS A 35 4.99 6.95 3.51
C LYS A 35 5.47 5.59 3.01
N ASP A 36 5.01 4.48 3.61
CA ASP A 36 5.49 3.14 3.27
C ASP A 36 4.85 2.61 1.97
N ILE A 37 3.73 3.21 1.55
CA ILE A 37 2.98 2.86 0.34
C ILE A 37 2.99 3.97 -0.72
N ASP A 38 3.89 4.95 -0.59
CA ASP A 38 3.96 6.11 -1.49
C ASP A 38 2.59 6.77 -1.72
N ILE A 39 1.82 6.98 -0.64
CA ILE A 39 0.40 7.39 -0.72
C ILE A 39 0.15 8.65 -1.57
N LEU A 40 1.16 9.53 -1.68
CA LEU A 40 1.09 10.76 -2.46
C LEU A 40 1.28 10.56 -3.98
N LYS A 41 1.72 9.38 -4.41
CA LYS A 41 1.81 9.00 -5.83
C LYS A 41 0.52 8.37 -6.36
N ILE A 42 -0.45 8.12 -5.49
CA ILE A 42 -1.77 7.61 -5.90
C ILE A 42 -2.51 8.74 -6.62
N ASP A 43 -2.71 8.56 -7.92
CA ASP A 43 -3.48 9.48 -8.75
C ASP A 43 -4.95 9.10 -8.71
N SER A 44 -5.74 9.81 -7.90
CA SER A 44 -7.17 9.55 -7.70
C SER A 44 -7.98 9.70 -8.99
N SER A 45 -7.50 10.46 -9.98
CA SER A 45 -8.18 10.63 -11.27
C SER A 45 -8.20 9.36 -12.12
N LYS A 46 -7.32 8.39 -11.81
CA LYS A 46 -7.22 7.10 -12.50
C LYS A 46 -7.97 5.97 -11.81
N ILE A 47 -8.68 6.27 -10.71
CA ILE A 47 -9.38 5.28 -9.90
C ILE A 47 -10.83 5.22 -10.34
N ASN A 48 -11.22 4.08 -10.93
CA ASN A 48 -12.55 3.89 -11.49
C ASN A 48 -13.55 3.29 -10.48
N HIS A 49 -13.04 2.72 -9.38
CA HIS A 49 -13.87 2.15 -8.31
C HIS A 49 -13.16 2.26 -6.96
N TRP A 50 -13.96 2.34 -5.90
CA TRP A 50 -13.51 2.30 -4.52
C TRP A 50 -14.12 1.08 -3.80
N PRO A 51 -13.44 0.46 -2.82
CA PRO A 51 -12.10 0.81 -2.35
C PRO A 51 -10.98 0.45 -3.36
N LEU A 52 -9.92 1.26 -3.38
CA LEU A 52 -8.70 1.01 -4.13
C LEU A 52 -7.93 -0.13 -3.45
N ARG A 53 -7.66 -1.19 -4.22
CA ARG A 53 -6.78 -2.29 -3.79
C ARG A 53 -5.32 -1.91 -4.03
N TYR A 54 -4.52 -1.83 -2.98
CA TYR A 54 -3.08 -1.53 -3.03
C TYR A 54 -2.27 -2.66 -2.38
N ILE A 55 -1.20 -3.14 -3.02
CA ILE A 55 -0.36 -4.22 -2.48
C ILE A 55 0.97 -3.64 -2.00
N HIS A 56 1.29 -3.85 -0.73
CA HIS A 56 2.55 -3.48 -0.10
C HIS A 56 3.34 -4.72 0.33
N CYS A 57 4.42 -5.02 -0.38
CA CYS A 57 5.31 -6.13 -0.04
C CYS A 57 6.41 -5.67 0.92
N HIS A 58 6.64 -6.40 1.99
CA HIS A 58 7.65 -6.05 2.98
C HIS A 58 8.23 -7.28 3.69
N LYS A 59 9.38 -7.06 4.35
CA LYS A 59 10.05 -8.04 5.20
C LYS A 59 10.35 -7.40 6.55
N THR A 60 10.22 -8.20 7.59
CA THR A 60 10.69 -7.90 8.95
C THR A 60 11.59 -9.08 9.37
N ASN A 61 12.62 -8.85 10.18
CA ASN A 61 13.62 -9.88 10.53
C ASN A 61 13.02 -11.19 11.07
N SER A 62 11.83 -11.13 11.68
CA SER A 62 11.14 -12.25 12.31
C SER A 62 10.30 -13.11 11.36
N VAL A 63 10.01 -12.67 10.14
CA VAL A 63 9.11 -13.41 9.23
C VAL A 63 9.57 -13.34 7.77
N PRO A 64 9.18 -14.32 6.93
CA PRO A 64 9.43 -14.26 5.49
C PRO A 64 8.86 -13.00 4.83
N PHE A 65 9.36 -12.68 3.64
CA PHE A 65 8.79 -11.64 2.79
C PHE A 65 7.32 -11.99 2.47
N HIS A 66 6.41 -11.02 2.61
CA HIS A 66 4.98 -11.22 2.42
C HIS A 66 4.32 -9.97 1.85
N ALA A 67 3.15 -10.16 1.23
CA ALA A 67 2.37 -9.08 0.65
C ALA A 67 1.20 -8.73 1.56
N LEU A 68 1.04 -7.45 1.85
CA LEU A 68 -0.14 -6.90 2.52
C LEU A 68 -0.98 -6.16 1.48
N THR A 69 -2.16 -6.68 1.19
CA THR A 69 -3.18 -5.98 0.41
C THR A 69 -3.94 -5.04 1.34
N ILE A 70 -4.06 -3.78 0.97
CA ILE A 70 -4.75 -2.71 1.70
C ILE A 70 -5.87 -2.18 0.82
N PHE A 71 -7.08 -2.07 1.37
CA PHE A 71 -8.23 -1.49 0.67
C PHE A 71 -8.45 -0.06 1.16
N LEU A 72 -8.06 0.93 0.36
CA LEU A 72 -8.19 2.35 0.68
C LEU A 72 -9.49 2.91 0.13
N ASP A 73 -10.19 3.76 0.89
CA ASP A 73 -11.31 4.55 0.35
C ASP A 73 -10.86 5.89 -0.25
N ALA A 74 -11.81 6.66 -0.78
CA ALA A 74 -11.56 7.97 -1.36
C ALA A 74 -10.94 9.00 -0.39
N ASN A 75 -11.02 8.75 0.93
CA ASN A 75 -10.41 9.56 1.99
C ASN A 75 -9.07 8.96 2.48
N PHE A 76 -8.48 8.04 1.72
CA PHE A 76 -7.27 7.30 2.07
C PHE A 76 -7.35 6.60 3.44
N SER A 77 -8.54 6.18 3.85
CA SER A 77 -8.77 5.39 5.05
C SER A 77 -8.84 3.92 4.70
N VAL A 78 -8.23 3.08 5.53
CA VAL A 78 -8.21 1.64 5.30
C VAL A 78 -9.57 1.05 5.69
N ARG A 79 -10.22 0.36 4.75
CA ARG A 79 -11.51 -0.33 4.92
C ARG A 79 -11.36 -1.83 5.15
N GLY A 80 -10.20 -2.38 4.84
CA GLY A 80 -9.85 -3.77 5.08
C GLY A 80 -8.39 -4.04 4.70
N ASN A 81 -7.89 -5.19 5.12
CA ASN A 81 -6.60 -5.70 4.69
C ASN A 81 -6.65 -7.22 4.49
N GLU A 82 -5.78 -7.72 3.63
CA GLU A 82 -5.58 -9.15 3.38
C GLU A 82 -4.08 -9.43 3.30
N VAL A 83 -3.66 -10.61 3.72
CA VAL A 83 -2.28 -11.04 3.63
C VAL A 83 -2.18 -12.14 2.60
N SER A 84 -1.14 -12.06 1.77
CA SER A 84 -0.75 -13.16 0.89
C SER A 84 0.66 -13.60 1.23
N GLU A 85 0.81 -14.91 1.41
CA GLU A 85 2.12 -15.55 1.54
C GLU A 85 2.66 -15.86 0.15
N PHE A 86 3.96 -15.67 -0.05
CA PHE A 86 4.61 -16.07 -1.30
C PHE A 86 5.02 -17.54 -1.18
N ILE A 87 4.43 -18.39 -2.01
CA ILE A 87 4.92 -19.77 -2.20
C ILE A 87 6.07 -19.70 -3.20
N LYS A 88 7.29 -20.04 -2.75
CA LYS A 88 8.45 -20.16 -3.64
C LYS A 88 8.32 -21.49 -4.42
N ILE A 89 7.97 -21.41 -5.70
CA ILE A 89 8.02 -22.57 -6.59
C ILE A 89 9.44 -22.66 -7.15
N GLU A 90 10.29 -23.47 -6.53
CA GLU A 90 11.57 -23.87 -7.14
C GLU A 90 11.31 -25.13 -7.97
N ASN A 91 11.30 -24.98 -9.30
CA ASN A 91 11.39 -26.14 -10.18
C ASN A 91 12.77 -26.75 -9.95
N GLN A 92 12.84 -27.89 -9.28
CA GLN A 92 14.04 -28.72 -9.27
C GLN A 92 14.37 -29.05 -10.73
N LYS A 93 15.39 -28.39 -11.28
CA LYS A 93 16.09 -28.95 -12.43
C LYS A 93 16.83 -30.16 -11.90
N GLU A 94 16.26 -31.34 -12.13
CA GLU A 94 16.96 -32.60 -11.96
C GLU A 94 18.30 -32.50 -12.71
N LEU A 95 19.37 -32.83 -11.99
CA LEU A 95 20.71 -33.00 -12.54
C LEU A 95 20.64 -34.13 -13.57
N ILE A 96 20.85 -33.79 -14.85
CA ILE A 96 21.23 -34.75 -15.90
C ILE A 96 22.74 -34.66 -16.06
#